data_AF-A0A7C7D8Q5-F1
#
_entry.id   AF-A0A7C7D8Q5-F1
#
_cell.length_a   1.000
_cell.length_b   1.000
_cell.length_c   1.000
_cell.angle_alpha   90.00
_cell.angle_beta   90.00
_cell.angle_gamma   90.00
#
_symmetry.space_group_name_H-M   'P 1'
#
loop_
_entity.id
_entity.type
_entity.pdbx_description
1 polymer ?
#
loop_
_entity_poly.entity_id
_entity_poly.type
_entity_poly.pdbx_seq_one_letter_code
_entity_poly.pdbx_strand_id
1 'polypeptide(L)'
;MPNKTENILTQIIHAFNGVAGIDAIVLGGSHATGTANKDSDIDIGIYYDEASFDLTSFRKKAAPLITVIDDCIDGKISIDYQCFI
;
A
#
# COMPACT_ATOMS: atom_id res chain seq x y z
N MET A 1 17.17 -13.98 4.32
CA MET A 1 17.17 -12.58 3.85
C MET A 1 15.74 -12.29 3.43
N PRO A 2 15.10 -11.23 3.94
CA PRO A 2 13.75 -10.91 3.54
C PRO A 2 13.68 -10.68 2.03
N ASN A 3 12.67 -11.24 1.38
CA ASN A 3 12.48 -11.08 -0.06
C ASN A 3 12.06 -9.63 -0.39
N LYS A 4 12.18 -9.21 -1.66
CA LYS A 4 11.88 -7.83 -2.10
C LYS A 4 10.50 -7.35 -1.62
N THR A 5 9.49 -8.22 -1.67
CA THR A 5 8.12 -7.94 -1.24
C THR A 5 8.04 -7.66 0.25
N GLU A 6 8.70 -8.46 1.09
CA GLU A 6 8.74 -8.25 2.55
C GLU A 6 9.40 -6.91 2.93
N ASN A 7 10.46 -6.50 2.21
CA ASN A 7 11.10 -5.21 2.44
C ASN A 7 10.19 -4.03 2.06
N ILE A 8 9.42 -4.15 0.99
CA ILE A 8 8.47 -3.12 0.54
C ILE A 8 7.30 -3.04 1.52
N LEU A 9 6.73 -4.18 1.92
CA LEU A 9 5.68 -4.24 2.94
C LEU A 9 6.13 -3.59 4.24
N THR A 10 7.35 -3.88 4.68
CA THR A 10 7.93 -3.29 5.90
C THR A 10 8.04 -1.77 5.80
N GLN A 11 8.50 -1.24 4.66
CA GLN A 11 8.58 0.21 4.43
C GLN A 11 7.19 0.87 4.45
N ILE A 12 6.20 0.24 3.83
CA ILE A 12 4.82 0.72 3.78
C ILE A 12 4.20 0.76 5.18
N ILE A 13 4.34 -0.33 5.95
CA ILE A 13 3.88 -0.40 7.34
C ILE A 13 4.54 0.70 8.17
N HIS A 14 5.84 0.90 8.03
CA HIS A 14 6.56 1.96 8.74
C HIS A 14 6.10 3.36 8.34
N ALA A 15 5.86 3.61 7.05
CA ALA A 15 5.39 4.89 6.58
C ALA A 15 4.01 5.21 7.17
N PHE A 16 3.06 4.29 7.08
CA PHE A 16 1.70 4.53 7.55
C PHE A 16 1.51 4.37 9.07
N ASN A 17 2.56 3.99 9.80
CA ASN A 17 2.52 3.95 11.26
C ASN A 17 2.09 5.30 11.85
N GLY A 18 1.04 5.29 12.68
CA GLY A 18 0.47 6.49 13.30
C GLY A 18 -0.43 7.34 12.39
N VAL A 19 -0.81 6.85 11.20
CA VAL A 19 -1.97 7.41 10.48
C VAL A 19 -3.24 6.87 11.13
N ALA A 20 -4.15 7.77 11.53
CA ALA A 20 -5.40 7.40 12.18
C ALA A 20 -6.38 6.74 11.20
N GLY A 21 -7.19 5.81 11.72
CA GLY A 21 -8.27 5.16 10.98
C GLY A 21 -7.83 4.10 9.97
N ILE A 22 -6.57 3.67 9.94
CA ILE A 22 -6.15 2.48 9.17
C ILE A 22 -6.45 1.23 9.99
N ASP A 23 -7.30 0.35 9.44
CA ASP A 23 -7.66 -0.94 10.06
C ASP A 23 -6.70 -2.05 9.64
N ALA A 24 -6.32 -2.08 8.35
CA ALA A 24 -5.43 -3.10 7.83
C ALA A 24 -4.68 -2.64 6.58
N ILE A 25 -3.47 -3.19 6.40
CA ILE A 25 -2.68 -3.12 5.18
C ILE A 25 -2.55 -4.56 4.66
N VAL A 26 -2.93 -4.79 3.40
CA VAL A 26 -2.94 -6.13 2.81
C VAL A 26 -2.10 -6.18 1.54
N LEU A 27 -1.47 -7.33 1.29
CA LEU A 27 -0.85 -7.65 0.01
C LEU A 27 -1.94 -8.11 -0.96
N GLY A 28 -1.95 -7.51 -2.15
CA GLY A 28 -2.87 -7.83 -3.24
C GLY A 28 -2.20 -8.49 -4.43
N GLY A 29 -3.02 -8.76 -5.45
CA GLY A 29 -2.60 -9.18 -6.79
C GLY A 29 -1.68 -10.39 -6.83
N SER A 30 -0.75 -10.37 -7.80
CA SER A 30 0.01 -11.57 -8.19
C SER A 30 0.92 -12.11 -7.08
N HIS A 31 1.40 -11.22 -6.18
CA HIS A 31 2.20 -11.60 -5.03
C HIS A 31 1.36 -12.26 -3.93
N ALA A 32 0.11 -11.85 -3.75
CA ALA A 32 -0.83 -12.49 -2.81
C ALA A 32 -1.26 -13.89 -3.29
N THR A 33 -1.39 -14.10 -4.60
CA THR A 33 -1.81 -15.38 -5.19
C THR A 33 -0.66 -16.34 -5.48
N GLY A 34 0.59 -15.92 -5.26
CA GLY A 34 1.77 -16.74 -5.54
C GLY A 34 2.08 -16.92 -7.03
N THR A 35 1.52 -16.07 -7.90
CA THR A 35 1.70 -16.11 -9.36
C THR A 35 2.62 -14.99 -9.87
N ALA A 36 3.21 -14.20 -8.98
CA ALA A 36 4.13 -13.12 -9.32
C ALA A 36 5.42 -13.64 -9.98
N ASN A 37 5.96 -12.86 -10.90
CA ASN A 37 7.28 -13.03 -11.48
C ASN A 37 8.17 -11.82 -11.15
N LYS A 38 9.41 -11.81 -11.65
CA LYS A 38 10.40 -10.74 -11.34
C LYS A 38 10.00 -9.34 -11.82
N ASP A 39 9.10 -9.27 -12.81
CA ASP A 39 8.61 -8.04 -13.44
C ASP A 39 7.19 -7.69 -12.96
N SER A 40 6.65 -8.44 -11.99
CA SER A 40 5.34 -8.15 -11.39
C SER A 40 5.42 -6.93 -10.48
N ASP A 41 4.39 -6.10 -10.57
CA ASP A 41 4.13 -5.02 -9.64
C ASP A 41 3.65 -5.58 -8.29
N ILE A 42 3.77 -4.76 -7.23
CA ILE A 42 3.28 -5.10 -5.90
C ILE A 42 2.04 -4.27 -5.63
N ASP A 43 0.89 -4.94 -5.57
CA ASP A 43 -0.39 -4.34 -5.24
C ASP A 43 -0.58 -4.33 -3.71
N ILE A 44 -0.93 -3.17 -3.15
CA ILE A 44 -1.21 -3.03 -1.72
C ILE A 44 -2.60 -2.41 -1.53
N GLY A 45 -3.43 -3.08 -0.73
CA GLY A 45 -4.73 -2.57 -0.32
C GLY A 45 -4.69 -2.01 1.09
N ILE A 46 -5.40 -0.90 1.32
CA ILE A 46 -5.59 -0.33 2.66
C ILE A 46 -7.07 -0.30 2.98
N TYR A 47 -7.42 -0.93 4.10
CA TYR A 47 -8.73 -0.84 4.73
C TYR A 47 -8.69 0.23 5.81
N TYR A 48 -9.69 1.09 5.82
CA TYR A 48 -9.77 2.20 6.75
C TYR A 48 -11.20 2.46 7.20
N ASP A 49 -11.35 3.01 8.40
CA ASP A 49 -12.61 3.51 8.92
C ASP A 49 -12.85 4.93 8.39
N GLU A 50 -13.87 5.10 7.54
CA GLU A 50 -14.24 6.39 6.96
C GLU A 50 -14.47 7.48 8.00
N ALA A 51 -14.94 7.14 9.20
CA ALA A 51 -15.23 8.11 10.25
C ALA A 51 -13.96 8.67 10.93
N SER A 52 -12.84 7.94 10.87
CA SER A 52 -11.61 8.27 11.61
C SER A 52 -10.36 8.37 10.74
N PHE A 53 -10.45 8.07 9.45
CA PHE A 53 -9.32 8.04 8.53
C PHE A 53 -8.73 9.43 8.26
N ASP A 54 -7.46 9.62 8.65
CA ASP A 54 -6.71 10.84 8.36
C ASP A 54 -6.14 10.81 6.94
N LEU A 55 -7.00 11.13 5.98
CA LEU A 55 -6.65 11.20 4.56
C LEU A 55 -5.51 12.19 4.27
N THR A 56 -5.38 13.26 5.06
CA THR A 56 -4.33 14.27 4.85
C THR A 56 -2.97 13.72 5.24
N SER A 57 -2.84 13.13 6.44
CA SER A 57 -1.60 12.47 6.86
C SER A 57 -1.27 11.29 5.96
N PHE A 58 -2.28 10.50 5.58
CA PHE A 58 -2.11 9.41 4.64
C PHE A 58 -1.47 9.87 3.33
N ARG A 59 -2.07 10.86 2.64
CA ARG A 59 -1.54 11.41 1.37
C ARG A 59 -0.13 11.96 1.51
N LYS A 60 0.17 12.67 2.60
CA LYS A 60 1.51 13.21 2.87
C LYS A 60 2.56 12.11 2.99
N LYS A 61 2.21 10.99 3.61
CA LYS A 61 3.12 9.85 3.80
C LYS A 61 3.18 8.91 2.59
N ALA A 62 2.12 8.90 1.76
CA ALA A 62 2.05 8.14 0.52
C ALA A 62 2.81 8.81 -0.64
N ALA A 63 2.88 10.14 -0.67
CA ALA A 63 3.55 10.91 -1.73
C ALA A 63 5.00 10.46 -2.06
N PRO A 64 5.89 10.14 -1.11
CA PRO A 64 7.23 9.64 -1.43
C PRO A 64 7.27 8.16 -1.88
N LEU A 65 6.15 7.45 -1.80
CA LEU A 65 6.03 6.02 -2.11
C LEU A 65 5.33 5.75 -3.47
N ILE A 66 4.61 6.74 -4.04
CA ILE A 66 3.60 6.53 -5.09
C ILE A 66 3.71 7.55 -6.25
N THR A 67 3.40 7.11 -7.47
CA THR A 67 3.15 7.95 -8.66
C THR A 67 1.66 8.06 -9.05
N VAL A 68 0.76 7.17 -8.60
CA VAL A 68 -0.69 7.22 -8.91
C VAL A 68 -1.53 6.76 -7.71
N ILE A 69 -2.51 7.58 -7.30
CA ILE A 69 -3.63 7.17 -6.42
C ILE A 69 -4.84 7.00 -7.35
N ASP A 70 -5.15 5.77 -7.76
CA ASP A 70 -6.39 5.49 -8.48
C ASP A 70 -7.50 5.20 -7.46
N ASP A 71 -8.43 6.15 -7.40
CA ASP A 71 -9.78 6.10 -6.84
C ASP A 71 -9.98 5.56 -5.41
N CYS A 72 -10.20 6.49 -4.47
CA CYS A 72 -10.91 6.21 -3.22
C CYS A 72 -12.38 5.88 -3.53
N ILE A 73 -12.74 4.60 -3.59
CA ILE A 73 -14.13 4.14 -3.72
C ILE A 73 -14.38 3.12 -2.59
N ASP A 74 -15.44 3.35 -1.81
CA ASP A 74 -16.01 2.40 -0.84
C ASP A 74 -15.03 1.81 0.22
N GLY A 75 -14.39 2.68 1.03
CA GLY A 75 -13.58 2.23 2.18
C GLY A 75 -12.27 1.50 1.82
N LYS A 76 -11.79 1.61 0.57
CA LYS A 76 -10.55 0.99 0.10
C LYS A 76 -9.69 1.97 -0.68
N ILE A 77 -8.39 1.89 -0.46
CA ILE A 77 -7.37 2.57 -1.29
C ILE A 77 -6.45 1.50 -1.85
N SER A 78 -6.29 1.49 -3.18
CA SER A 78 -5.26 0.71 -3.86
C SER A 78 -3.99 1.54 -4.03
N ILE A 79 -2.85 0.90 -3.84
CA ILE A 79 -1.53 1.48 -4.06
C ILE A 79 -0.78 0.55 -5.02
N ASP A 80 -0.43 1.08 -6.18
CA ASP A 80 0.42 0.38 -7.14
C ASP A 80 1.87 0.85 -6.99
N TYR A 81 2.75 -0.08 -6.62
CA TYR A 81 4.18 0.19 -6.50
C TYR A 81 4.94 -0.40 -7.70
N GLN A 82 5.32 0.47 -8.65
CA GLN A 82 6.19 0.12 -9.78
C GLN A 82 7.66 0.39 -9.46
N CYS A 83 8.47 -0.66 -9.50
CA CYS A 83 9.91 -0.55 -9.36
C CYS A 83 10.53 -0.28 -10.74
N PHE A 84 10.88 0.98 -11.04
CA PHE A 84 11.70 1.28 -12.22
C PHE A 84 13.11 0.71 -11.99
N ILE A 85 13.55 -0.14 -12.90
CA ILE A 85 14.90 -0.73 -12.93
C ILE A 85 15.88 0.31 -13.49
#